data_AF-A0A7Z7LQS0-F1
#
_entry.id   AF-A0A7Z7LQS0-F1
#
_cell.length_a   1.000
_cell.length_b   1.000
_cell.length_c   1.000
_cell.angle_alpha   90.00
_cell.angle_beta   90.00
_cell.angle_gamma   90.00
#
_symmetry.space_group_name_H-M   'P 1'
#
loop_
_entity.id
_entity.type
_entity.pdbx_description
1 polymer ?
#
loop_
_entity_poly.entity_id
_entity_poly.type
_entity_poly.pdbx_seq_one_letter_code
_entity_poly.pdbx_strand_id
1 'polypeptide(L)'
;MEATRTAKETEDQAPLVSVRFLIILTAAVTALALLSLAISLLGDRIGERWSLAGHSASAEPVDVSIGLDRLRVPSNAIRFEDQRRSGRSERLDLFVLWPEMTGYSRENRRRFDDLAHAKSLIFLQLSQSTMSRDMSGRVDPIYSHLFTGTPESGPFGLSLHRFRAGTGYDREVLLTAPRPGQADYAVRCLLPEPGDLPSNSDCQRDIHAGRDLTVLYRFSSELLSDWQQIDKAIEVYIRDRIVSGPTSPNLPMRGNSATKDSL
;
A
#
# COMPACT_ATOMS: atom_id res chain seq x y z
N MET A 1 79.90 -34.99 63.00
CA MET A 1 78.54 -34.56 63.38
C MET A 1 78.36 -33.17 62.78
N GLU A 2 78.15 -32.95 61.48
CA GLU A 2 77.19 -33.57 60.53
C GLU A 2 75.75 -33.44 61.06
N ALA A 3 75.11 -32.34 60.65
CA ALA A 3 74.00 -32.26 59.68
C ALA A 3 72.65 -32.48 60.39
N THR A 4 71.68 -31.57 60.30
CA THR A 4 70.97 -31.25 59.06
C THR A 4 70.15 -29.98 59.27
N ARG A 5 70.31 -29.01 58.38
CA ARG A 5 69.48 -27.82 58.27
C ARG A 5 68.27 -28.18 57.41
N THR A 6 67.12 -28.45 58.02
CA THR A 6 65.89 -28.73 57.27
C THR A 6 65.34 -27.42 56.71
N ALA A 7 65.69 -27.13 55.47
CA ALA A 7 64.99 -26.12 54.67
C ALA A 7 63.56 -26.63 54.45
N LYS A 8 62.57 -25.95 55.03
CA LYS A 8 61.17 -26.14 54.68
C LYS A 8 60.91 -25.26 53.45
N GLU A 9 61.01 -25.85 52.27
CA GLU A 9 60.53 -25.24 51.03
C GLU A 9 59.09 -24.79 51.24
N THR A 10 58.85 -23.49 51.11
CA THR A 10 57.50 -22.97 50.95
C THR A 10 57.20 -23.13 49.47
N GLU A 11 56.42 -24.15 49.15
CA GLU A 11 55.92 -24.42 47.82
C GLU A 11 55.02 -23.25 47.41
N ASP A 12 55.63 -22.31 46.69
CA ASP A 12 55.01 -21.08 46.20
C ASP A 12 54.05 -21.49 45.07
N GLN A 13 52.83 -21.89 45.44
CA GLN A 13 51.75 -22.17 44.49
C GLN A 13 51.34 -20.85 43.82
N ALA A 14 52.11 -20.43 42.82
CA ALA A 14 51.73 -19.32 41.96
C ALA A 14 50.40 -19.70 41.27
N PRO A 15 49.33 -18.91 41.45
CA PRO A 15 48.07 -19.20 40.80
C PRO A 15 48.29 -19.16 39.28
N LEU A 16 48.08 -20.30 38.62
CA LEU A 16 48.29 -20.50 37.17
C LEU A 16 47.50 -19.51 36.29
N VAL A 17 46.55 -18.77 36.89
CA VAL A 17 45.71 -17.77 36.22
C VAL A 17 45.74 -16.47 37.01
N SER A 18 46.18 -15.39 36.37
CA SER A 18 46.20 -14.07 37.01
C SER A 18 44.78 -13.57 37.29
N VAL A 19 44.57 -12.92 38.44
CA VAL A 19 43.29 -12.28 38.81
C VAL A 19 42.81 -11.30 37.73
N ARG A 20 43.76 -10.62 37.07
CA ARG A 20 43.49 -9.71 35.94
C ARG A 20 42.89 -10.44 34.74
N PHE A 21 43.38 -11.63 34.41
CA PHE A 21 42.82 -12.45 33.34
C PHE A 21 41.39 -12.89 33.65
N LEU A 22 41.13 -13.31 34.90
CA LEU A 22 39.77 -13.66 35.33
C LEU A 22 38.82 -12.47 35.21
N ILE A 23 39.21 -11.27 35.66
CA ILE A 23 38.38 -10.06 35.55
C ILE A 23 38.07 -9.72 34.09
N ILE A 24 39.08 -9.77 33.19
CA ILE A 24 38.88 -9.47 31.77
C ILE A 24 37.95 -10.51 31.13
N LEU A 25 38.15 -11.79 31.43
CA LEU A 25 37.31 -12.87 30.92
C LEU A 25 35.86 -12.73 31.39
N THR A 26 35.64 -12.47 32.69
CA THR A 26 34.31 -12.24 33.23
C THR A 26 33.67 -11.02 32.59
N ALA A 27 34.39 -9.90 32.45
CA ALA A 27 33.87 -8.70 31.80
C ALA A 27 33.49 -8.96 30.34
N ALA A 28 34.31 -9.71 29.59
CA ALA A 28 34.02 -10.10 28.21
C ALA A 28 32.76 -10.98 28.11
N VAL A 29 32.62 -11.98 28.98
CA VAL A 29 31.44 -12.84 29.05
C VAL A 29 30.18 -12.04 29.42
N THR A 30 30.28 -11.14 30.40
CA THR A 30 29.16 -10.26 30.78
C THR A 30 28.77 -9.34 29.63
N ALA A 31 29.73 -8.75 28.92
CA ALA A 31 29.46 -7.91 27.75
C ALA A 31 28.76 -8.70 26.63
N LEU A 32 29.22 -9.92 26.33
CA LEU A 32 28.59 -10.80 25.36
C LEU A 32 27.16 -11.19 25.77
N ALA A 33 26.94 -11.48 27.06
CA ALA A 33 25.61 -11.81 27.59
C ALA A 33 24.64 -10.62 27.48
N LEU A 34 25.09 -9.41 27.83
CA LEU A 34 24.30 -8.19 27.69
C LEU A 34 23.99 -7.88 26.22
N LEU A 35 24.96 -8.05 25.32
CA LEU A 35 24.77 -7.86 23.89
C LEU A 35 23.75 -8.87 23.33
N SER A 36 23.84 -10.13 23.74
CA SER A 36 22.90 -11.19 23.34
C SER A 36 21.49 -10.86 23.81
N LEU A 37 21.33 -10.43 25.06
CA LEU A 37 20.04 -10.01 25.60
C LEU A 37 19.48 -8.78 24.85
N ALA A 38 20.32 -7.81 24.52
CA ALA A 38 19.92 -6.65 23.72
C ALA A 38 19.45 -7.06 22.32
N ILE A 39 20.18 -7.97 21.65
CA ILE A 39 19.80 -8.49 20.33
C ILE A 39 18.50 -9.28 20.40
N SER A 40 18.28 -10.11 21.43
CA SER A 40 17.01 -10.85 21.57
C SER A 40 15.82 -9.89 21.79
N LEU A 41 15.95 -8.91 22.69
CA LEU A 41 14.87 -7.98 23.01
C LEU A 41 14.56 -6.99 21.87
N LEU A 42 15.59 -6.49 21.17
CA LEU A 42 15.39 -5.65 19.99
C LEU A 42 14.98 -6.49 18.77
N GLY A 43 15.53 -7.70 18.65
CA GLY A 43 15.31 -8.62 17.55
C GLY A 43 13.85 -9.04 17.43
N ASP A 44 13.15 -9.27 18.54
CA ASP A 44 11.71 -9.59 18.48
C ASP A 44 10.88 -8.41 17.96
N ARG A 45 11.17 -7.18 18.43
CA ARG A 45 10.42 -5.98 18.00
C ARG A 45 10.72 -5.55 16.58
N ILE A 46 11.99 -5.60 16.19
CA ILE A 46 12.45 -5.29 14.84
C ILE A 46 12.01 -6.42 13.90
N GLY A 47 12.14 -7.67 14.34
CA GLY A 47 11.74 -8.87 13.63
C GLY A 47 10.26 -8.95 13.35
N GLU A 48 9.37 -8.53 14.26
CA GLU A 48 7.94 -8.44 13.96
C GLU A 48 7.61 -7.41 12.88
N ARG A 49 8.26 -6.23 12.92
CA ARG A 49 8.09 -5.20 11.88
C ARG A 49 8.67 -5.63 10.54
N TRP A 50 9.82 -6.31 10.55
CA TRP A 50 10.47 -6.83 9.34
C TRP A 50 9.72 -8.04 8.79
N SER A 51 9.14 -8.87 9.67
CA SER A 51 8.28 -10.01 9.31
C SER A 51 7.01 -9.55 8.61
N LEU A 52 6.48 -8.37 8.94
CA LEU A 52 5.33 -7.82 8.22
C LEU A 52 5.69 -7.14 6.91
N ALA A 53 6.98 -6.95 6.57
CA ALA A 53 7.43 -6.35 5.31
C ALA A 53 6.75 -5.02 4.94
N GLY A 54 6.36 -4.22 5.94
CA GLY A 54 5.61 -2.97 5.76
C GLY A 54 4.08 -3.12 5.71
N HIS A 55 3.54 -4.34 5.72
CA HIS A 55 2.10 -4.61 5.85
C HIS A 55 1.59 -4.35 7.29
N SER A 56 0.28 -4.18 7.42
CA SER A 56 -0.43 -4.18 8.72
C SER A 56 -1.42 -5.33 8.71
N ALA A 57 -1.50 -6.11 9.79
CA ALA A 57 -2.56 -7.10 9.99
C ALA A 57 -3.78 -6.52 10.74
N SER A 58 -3.71 -5.25 11.17
CA SER A 58 -4.79 -4.61 11.92
C SER A 58 -5.93 -4.16 11.00
N ALA A 59 -7.15 -4.63 11.27
CA ALA A 59 -8.35 -4.17 10.58
C ALA A 59 -8.96 -2.91 11.20
N GLU A 60 -8.26 -2.24 12.13
CA GLU A 60 -8.75 -1.01 12.75
C GLU A 60 -9.05 0.07 11.70
N PRO A 61 -10.19 0.76 11.80
CA PRO A 61 -10.58 1.78 10.85
C PRO A 61 -9.71 3.03 10.98
N VAL A 62 -9.25 3.54 9.83
CA VAL A 62 -8.56 4.82 9.67
C VAL A 62 -9.50 5.78 8.94
N ASP A 63 -9.76 6.94 9.54
CA ASP A 63 -10.63 7.97 8.96
C ASP A 63 -9.79 8.97 8.17
N VAL A 64 -9.92 8.95 6.84
CA VAL A 64 -9.15 9.81 5.93
C VAL A 64 -10.08 10.77 5.20
N SER A 65 -9.71 12.04 5.12
CA SER A 65 -10.42 13.05 4.33
C SER A 65 -9.61 13.43 3.09
N ILE A 66 -10.20 13.29 1.91
CA ILE A 66 -9.62 13.65 0.61
C ILE A 66 -10.60 14.57 -0.11
N GLY A 67 -10.17 15.78 -0.48
CA GLY A 67 -11.07 16.77 -1.06
C GLY A 67 -12.26 17.06 -0.14
N LEU A 68 -13.47 16.84 -0.67
CA LEU A 68 -14.74 16.94 0.06
C LEU A 68 -15.22 15.62 0.69
N ASP A 69 -14.56 14.50 0.41
CA ASP A 69 -15.01 13.19 0.86
C ASP A 69 -14.27 12.72 2.11
N ARG A 70 -14.98 11.96 2.94
CA ARG A 70 -14.42 11.27 4.11
C ARG A 70 -14.59 9.78 3.93
N LEU A 71 -13.50 9.06 4.13
CA LEU A 71 -13.39 7.63 3.95
C LEU A 71 -13.05 6.99 5.29
N ARG A 72 -13.64 5.82 5.56
CA ARG A 72 -13.26 4.95 6.67
C ARG A 72 -12.71 3.65 6.10
N VAL A 73 -11.40 3.45 6.21
CA VAL A 73 -10.69 2.35 5.55
C VAL A 73 -9.94 1.52 6.58
N PRO A 74 -9.99 0.18 6.54
CA PRO A 74 -9.24 -0.64 7.49
C PRO A 74 -7.73 -0.51 7.23
N SER A 75 -6.93 -0.41 8.31
CA SER A 75 -5.48 -0.12 8.19
C SER A 75 -4.70 -1.15 7.40
N ASN A 76 -5.15 -2.42 7.40
CA ASN A 76 -4.57 -3.52 6.67
C ASN A 76 -4.82 -3.48 5.16
N ALA A 77 -5.71 -2.61 4.67
CA ALA A 77 -5.85 -2.32 3.25
C ALA A 77 -4.97 -1.15 2.80
N ILE A 78 -4.43 -0.35 3.73
CA ILE A 78 -3.58 0.81 3.42
C ILE A 78 -2.14 0.34 3.16
N ARG A 79 -1.64 0.67 1.97
CA ARG A 79 -0.38 0.17 1.44
C ARG A 79 0.82 0.70 2.19
N PHE A 80 0.88 2.01 2.39
CA PHE A 80 2.04 2.67 2.99
C PHE A 80 1.79 2.98 4.47
N GLU A 81 2.79 2.73 5.30
CA GLU A 81 2.70 2.86 6.76
C GLU A 81 2.42 4.31 7.20
N ASP A 82 3.01 5.28 6.52
CA ASP A 82 2.83 6.71 6.76
C ASP A 82 1.39 7.19 6.49
N GLN A 83 0.66 6.50 5.61
CA GLN A 83 -0.75 6.76 5.32
C GLN A 83 -1.74 6.11 6.31
N ARG A 84 -1.29 5.27 7.25
CA ARG A 84 -2.15 4.59 8.26
C ARG A 84 -2.51 5.50 9.44
N ARG A 85 -2.89 6.74 9.16
CA ARG A 85 -3.17 7.76 10.17
C ARG A 85 -4.43 8.52 9.78
N SER A 86 -5.31 8.73 10.76
CA SER A 86 -6.52 9.52 10.54
C SER A 86 -6.17 10.98 10.31
N GLY A 87 -6.89 11.63 9.39
CA GLY A 87 -6.66 13.04 9.08
C GLY A 87 -6.92 13.38 7.61
N ARG A 88 -6.51 14.58 7.22
CA ARG A 88 -6.60 15.03 5.83
C ARG A 88 -5.40 14.50 5.04
N SER A 89 -5.65 14.00 3.84
CA SER A 89 -4.62 13.57 2.90
C SER A 89 -4.98 14.00 1.48
N GLU A 90 -3.99 14.20 0.63
CA GLU A 90 -4.18 14.43 -0.80
C GLU A 90 -4.40 13.12 -1.57
N ARG A 91 -3.87 12.02 -1.00
CA ARG A 91 -3.86 10.69 -1.61
C ARG A 91 -3.93 9.59 -0.56
N LEU A 92 -4.57 8.47 -0.91
CA LEU A 92 -4.54 7.25 -0.13
C LEU A 92 -4.31 6.06 -1.06
N ASP A 93 -3.26 5.27 -0.80
CA ASP A 93 -2.94 4.08 -1.57
C ASP A 93 -3.39 2.83 -0.82
N LEU A 94 -4.20 2.03 -1.50
CA LEU A 94 -4.72 0.77 -1.01
C LEU A 94 -4.19 -0.39 -1.86
N PHE A 95 -4.15 -1.55 -1.24
CA PHE A 95 -4.10 -2.84 -1.94
C PHE A 95 -5.21 -3.74 -1.38
N VAL A 96 -5.78 -4.58 -2.23
CA VAL A 96 -6.73 -5.59 -1.81
C VAL A 96 -6.55 -6.85 -2.62
N LEU A 97 -6.89 -7.99 -2.03
CA LEU A 97 -6.96 -9.26 -2.74
C LEU A 97 -8.26 -9.36 -3.53
N TRP A 98 -8.15 -9.83 -4.77
CA TRP A 98 -9.26 -10.28 -5.60
C TRP A 98 -9.46 -11.80 -5.43
N PRO A 99 -10.69 -12.32 -5.33
CA PRO A 99 -11.98 -11.62 -5.38
C PRO A 99 -12.51 -11.11 -4.04
N GLU A 100 -11.83 -11.37 -2.93
CA GLU A 100 -12.36 -11.15 -1.58
C GLU A 100 -12.48 -9.67 -1.21
N MET A 101 -11.77 -8.79 -1.92
CA MET A 101 -11.64 -7.36 -1.64
C MET A 101 -11.19 -7.10 -0.19
N THR A 102 -10.23 -7.89 0.30
CA THR A 102 -9.70 -7.80 1.67
C THR A 102 -8.25 -7.31 1.70
N GLY A 103 -7.88 -6.64 2.79
CA GLY A 103 -6.50 -6.24 3.06
C GLY A 103 -5.62 -7.40 3.53
N TYR A 104 -4.39 -7.06 3.93
CA TYR A 104 -3.43 -8.03 4.44
C TYR A 104 -3.91 -8.71 5.74
N SER A 105 -3.63 -10.00 5.86
CA SER A 105 -3.75 -10.78 7.08
C SER A 105 -2.58 -11.78 7.16
N ARG A 106 -2.33 -12.33 8.35
CA ARG A 106 -1.29 -13.36 8.49
C ARG A 106 -1.62 -14.65 7.72
N GLU A 107 -2.90 -14.94 7.52
CA GLU A 107 -3.39 -16.13 6.79
C GLU A 107 -3.15 -15.99 5.28
N ASN A 108 -3.38 -14.80 4.73
CA ASN A 108 -3.26 -14.55 3.29
C ASN A 108 -1.87 -13.98 2.88
N ARG A 109 -0.92 -13.92 3.81
CA ARG A 109 0.43 -13.34 3.63
C ARG A 109 1.12 -13.72 2.32
N ARG A 110 1.08 -15.00 1.94
CA ARG A 110 1.75 -15.47 0.70
C ARG A 110 1.23 -14.78 -0.56
N ARG A 111 -0.06 -14.40 -0.59
CA ARG A 111 -0.66 -13.70 -1.74
C ARG A 111 -0.23 -12.24 -1.85
N PHE A 112 0.33 -11.67 -0.77
CA PHE A 112 0.90 -10.33 -0.75
C PHE A 112 2.41 -10.33 -1.00
N ASP A 113 3.13 -11.30 -0.43
CA ASP A 113 4.60 -11.34 -0.45
C ASP A 113 5.18 -12.02 -1.71
N ASP A 114 4.46 -12.98 -2.30
CA ASP A 114 4.96 -13.78 -3.41
C ASP A 114 4.57 -13.17 -4.76
N LEU A 115 5.57 -12.79 -5.55
CA LEU A 115 5.39 -12.26 -6.91
C LEU A 115 4.59 -13.21 -7.82
N ALA A 116 4.65 -14.53 -7.59
CA ALA A 116 3.87 -15.50 -8.35
C ALA A 116 2.36 -15.44 -8.04
N HIS A 117 1.99 -15.05 -6.81
CA HIS A 117 0.60 -15.00 -6.32
C HIS A 117 0.03 -13.57 -6.26
N ALA A 118 0.90 -12.56 -6.34
CA ALA A 118 0.58 -11.14 -6.32
C ALA A 118 -0.27 -10.68 -7.52
N LYS A 119 -0.49 -11.56 -8.52
CA LYS A 119 -1.41 -11.35 -9.64
C LYS A 119 -2.86 -11.17 -9.22
N SER A 120 -3.20 -11.65 -8.03
CA SER A 120 -4.52 -11.45 -7.41
C SER A 120 -4.67 -10.12 -6.67
N LEU A 121 -3.65 -9.25 -6.65
CA LEU A 121 -3.74 -7.95 -6.01
C LEU A 121 -4.32 -6.90 -6.97
N ILE A 122 -5.23 -6.11 -6.42
CA ILE A 122 -5.71 -4.87 -7.04
C ILE A 122 -5.16 -3.71 -6.22
N PHE A 123 -4.47 -2.80 -6.88
CA PHE A 123 -3.96 -1.57 -6.28
C PHE A 123 -4.94 -0.45 -6.56
N LEU A 124 -5.30 0.32 -5.53
CA LEU A 124 -6.18 1.47 -5.66
C LEU A 124 -5.44 2.71 -5.17
N GLN A 125 -5.52 3.80 -5.93
CA GLN A 125 -5.06 5.11 -5.55
C GLN A 125 -6.26 6.04 -5.53
N LEU A 126 -6.61 6.50 -4.34
CA LEU A 126 -7.67 7.46 -4.10
C LEU A 126 -7.04 8.84 -4.03
N SER A 127 -7.56 9.81 -4.78
CA SER A 127 -7.09 11.20 -4.75
C SER A 127 -8.24 12.14 -5.05
N GLN A 128 -8.04 13.42 -4.75
CA GLN A 128 -9.00 14.45 -5.13
C GLN A 128 -9.19 14.47 -6.66
N SER A 129 -10.43 14.67 -7.12
CA SER A 129 -10.72 14.78 -8.55
C SER A 129 -10.13 16.05 -9.15
N THR A 130 -9.24 15.89 -10.13
CA THR A 130 -8.65 17.00 -10.90
C THR A 130 -9.22 17.09 -12.31
N MET A 131 -9.87 16.03 -12.79
CA MET A 131 -10.50 15.96 -14.11
C MET A 131 -12.02 15.85 -13.97
N SER A 132 -12.76 16.44 -14.91
CA SER A 132 -14.23 16.41 -14.89
C SER A 132 -14.82 15.11 -15.42
N ARG A 133 -14.00 14.25 -16.07
CA ARG A 133 -14.42 12.98 -16.66
C ARG A 133 -13.44 11.88 -16.27
N ASP A 134 -13.99 10.71 -15.94
CA ASP A 134 -13.25 9.48 -15.73
C ASP A 134 -12.77 8.86 -17.06
N MET A 135 -12.10 7.71 -17.01
CA MET A 135 -11.55 7.09 -18.22
C MET A 135 -12.62 6.80 -19.28
N SER A 136 -13.81 6.35 -18.86
CA SER A 136 -14.95 6.10 -19.73
C SER A 136 -15.44 7.38 -20.41
N GLY A 137 -15.61 8.46 -19.65
CA GLY A 137 -16.02 9.76 -20.19
C GLY A 137 -14.96 10.42 -21.09
N ARG A 138 -13.71 9.95 -21.06
CA ARG A 138 -12.61 10.45 -21.89
C ARG A 138 -12.43 9.68 -23.20
N VAL A 139 -13.19 8.60 -23.45
CA VAL A 139 -13.06 7.80 -24.70
C VAL A 139 -13.33 8.66 -25.93
N ASP A 140 -14.55 9.18 -26.07
CA ASP A 140 -14.93 9.96 -27.25
C ASP A 140 -14.16 11.28 -27.37
N PRO A 141 -14.06 12.15 -26.34
CA PRO A 141 -13.48 13.48 -26.52
C PRO A 141 -11.93 13.51 -26.54
N ILE A 142 -11.26 12.44 -26.11
CA ILE A 142 -9.80 12.42 -25.96
C ILE A 142 -9.19 11.20 -26.64
N TYR A 143 -9.50 9.99 -26.17
CA TYR A 143 -8.79 8.79 -26.64
C TYR A 143 -9.08 8.47 -28.10
N SER A 144 -10.29 8.70 -28.60
CA SER A 144 -10.68 8.45 -29.99
C SER A 144 -9.75 9.13 -31.00
N HIS A 145 -9.32 10.36 -30.69
CA HIS A 145 -8.41 11.15 -31.52
C HIS A 145 -6.97 10.63 -31.51
N LEU A 146 -6.63 9.74 -30.57
CA LEU A 146 -5.29 9.16 -30.43
C LEU A 146 -5.19 7.78 -31.07
N PHE A 147 -6.32 7.17 -31.47
CA PHE A 147 -6.32 5.83 -32.06
C PHE A 147 -5.75 5.78 -33.47
N THR A 148 -5.31 4.59 -33.84
CA THR A 148 -4.87 4.22 -35.18
C THR A 148 -5.61 2.98 -35.67
N GLY A 149 -5.97 2.96 -36.94
CA GLY A 149 -6.71 1.84 -37.54
C GLY A 149 -8.16 1.73 -37.02
N THR A 150 -8.79 0.60 -37.35
CA THR A 150 -10.13 0.25 -36.86
C THR A 150 -10.02 -0.56 -35.57
N PRO A 151 -11.03 -0.50 -34.68
CA PRO A 151 -11.06 -1.35 -33.50
C PRO A 151 -10.99 -2.84 -33.85
N GLU A 152 -10.21 -3.59 -33.08
CA GLU A 152 -10.03 -5.04 -33.22
C GLU A 152 -10.87 -5.80 -32.17
N SER A 153 -11.15 -7.07 -32.42
CA SER A 153 -11.70 -7.96 -31.39
C SER A 153 -10.64 -8.23 -30.33
N GLY A 154 -10.88 -7.75 -29.11
CA GLY A 154 -10.04 -8.01 -27.94
C GLY A 154 -10.52 -9.22 -27.12
N PRO A 155 -9.79 -9.55 -26.04
CA PRO A 155 -10.13 -10.67 -25.17
C PRO A 155 -11.41 -10.40 -24.37
N PHE A 156 -12.10 -11.46 -23.96
CA PHE A 156 -13.24 -11.40 -23.02
C PHE A 156 -14.36 -10.42 -23.41
N GLY A 157 -14.63 -10.30 -24.72
CA GLY A 157 -15.68 -9.45 -25.27
C GLY A 157 -15.33 -7.95 -25.31
N LEU A 158 -14.07 -7.59 -25.08
CA LEU A 158 -13.58 -6.22 -25.19
C LEU A 158 -13.25 -5.89 -26.65
N SER A 159 -13.46 -4.63 -27.05
CA SER A 159 -12.91 -4.06 -28.27
C SER A 159 -11.54 -3.46 -27.99
N LEU A 160 -10.55 -3.77 -28.83
CA LEU A 160 -9.17 -3.29 -28.69
C LEU A 160 -8.94 -2.11 -29.63
N HIS A 161 -8.49 -0.99 -29.05
CA HIS A 161 -8.08 0.21 -29.77
C HIS A 161 -6.58 0.43 -29.59
N ARG A 162 -5.84 0.54 -30.70
CA ARG A 162 -4.41 0.83 -30.68
C ARG A 162 -4.18 2.33 -30.71
N PHE A 163 -3.20 2.80 -29.96
CA PHE A 163 -2.77 4.20 -30.03
C PHE A 163 -1.80 4.44 -31.18
N ARG A 164 -1.84 5.64 -31.76
CA ARG A 164 -0.81 6.13 -32.68
C ARG A 164 0.53 6.22 -31.95
N ALA A 165 1.61 5.88 -32.65
CA ALA A 165 2.96 6.03 -32.11
C ALA A 165 3.27 7.49 -31.75
N GLY A 166 4.03 7.70 -30.68
CA GLY A 166 4.43 9.04 -30.21
C GLY A 166 3.34 9.81 -29.46
N THR A 167 2.24 9.16 -29.09
CA THR A 167 1.17 9.77 -28.26
C THR A 167 1.45 9.69 -26.75
N GLY A 168 2.56 9.06 -26.35
CA GLY A 168 2.87 8.77 -24.95
C GLY A 168 2.17 7.53 -24.40
N TYR A 169 1.41 6.82 -25.25
CA TYR A 169 0.77 5.54 -24.97
C TYR A 169 1.40 4.39 -25.77
N ASP A 170 2.68 4.52 -26.10
CA ASP A 170 3.39 3.54 -26.92
C ASP A 170 3.36 2.16 -26.26
N ARG A 171 2.99 1.13 -27.05
CA ARG A 171 2.74 -0.27 -26.63
C ARG A 171 1.50 -0.51 -25.77
N GLU A 172 0.80 0.53 -25.33
CA GLU A 172 -0.47 0.37 -24.65
C GLU A 172 -1.62 0.22 -25.65
N VAL A 173 -2.71 -0.37 -25.18
CA VAL A 173 -4.00 -0.41 -25.88
C VAL A 173 -5.09 0.12 -24.95
N LEU A 174 -6.15 0.67 -25.54
CA LEU A 174 -7.40 0.89 -24.82
C LEU A 174 -8.35 -0.27 -25.13
N LEU A 175 -8.88 -0.91 -24.09
CA LEU A 175 -9.91 -1.92 -24.20
C LEU A 175 -11.25 -1.31 -23.77
N THR A 176 -12.28 -1.46 -24.60
CA THR A 176 -13.63 -0.93 -24.30
C THR A 176 -14.71 -2.00 -24.38
N ALA A 177 -15.80 -1.81 -23.65
CA ALA A 177 -17.00 -2.63 -23.80
C ALA A 177 -18.27 -1.82 -23.49
N PRO A 178 -19.37 -2.04 -24.22
CA PRO A 178 -20.65 -1.39 -23.93
C PRO A 178 -21.15 -1.69 -22.52
N ARG A 179 -21.65 -0.66 -21.84
CA ARG A 179 -22.33 -0.81 -20.54
C ARG A 179 -23.75 -0.23 -20.63
N PRO A 180 -24.81 -1.05 -20.47
CA PRO A 180 -26.19 -0.55 -20.60
C PRO A 180 -26.48 0.64 -19.69
N GLY A 181 -26.90 1.76 -20.30
CA GLY A 181 -27.25 2.99 -19.58
C GLY A 181 -26.07 3.76 -18.97
N GLN A 182 -24.83 3.42 -19.31
CA GLN A 182 -23.62 4.08 -18.83
C GLN A 182 -22.65 4.33 -19.98
N ALA A 183 -21.64 5.17 -19.76
CA ALA A 183 -20.52 5.27 -20.69
C ALA A 183 -19.79 3.92 -20.78
N ASP A 184 -19.31 3.58 -21.97
CA ASP A 184 -18.59 2.34 -22.23
C ASP A 184 -17.47 2.13 -21.21
N TYR A 185 -17.32 0.89 -20.76
CA TYR A 185 -16.14 0.50 -20.00
C TYR A 185 -14.91 0.83 -20.83
N ALA A 186 -13.87 1.32 -20.15
CA ALA A 186 -12.61 1.71 -20.78
C ALA A 186 -11.47 1.46 -19.80
N VAL A 187 -10.52 0.62 -20.19
CA VAL A 187 -9.30 0.31 -19.41
C VAL A 187 -8.11 0.39 -20.34
N ARG A 188 -7.02 1.00 -19.86
CA ARG A 188 -5.74 0.98 -20.57
C ARG A 188 -4.95 -0.23 -20.11
N CYS A 189 -4.38 -1.00 -21.03
CA CYS A 189 -3.56 -2.14 -20.68
C CYS A 189 -2.27 -2.17 -21.50
N LEU A 190 -1.18 -2.58 -20.85
CA LEU A 190 0.00 -3.12 -21.51
C LEU A 190 -0.17 -4.64 -21.62
N LEU A 191 -0.63 -5.13 -22.77
CA LEU A 191 -0.83 -6.57 -22.95
C LEU A 191 0.53 -7.27 -23.10
N PRO A 192 0.77 -8.38 -22.38
CA PRO A 192 2.05 -9.09 -22.43
C PRO A 192 2.28 -9.69 -23.83
N GLU A 193 3.51 -9.59 -24.33
CA GLU A 193 3.92 -10.31 -25.54
C GLU A 193 4.26 -11.79 -25.21
N PRO A 194 4.27 -12.70 -26.20
CA PRO A 194 4.66 -14.08 -25.97
C PRO A 194 6.06 -14.18 -25.34
N GLY A 195 6.13 -14.67 -24.11
CA GLY A 195 7.37 -14.78 -23.32
C GLY A 195 7.51 -13.73 -22.23
N ASP A 196 6.68 -12.69 -22.21
CA ASP A 196 6.63 -11.73 -21.10
C ASP A 196 5.89 -12.32 -19.89
N LEU A 197 6.37 -11.97 -18.70
CA LEU A 197 5.66 -12.23 -17.45
C LEU A 197 4.65 -11.10 -17.20
N PRO A 198 3.36 -11.40 -17.00
CA PRO A 198 2.37 -10.39 -16.64
C PRO A 198 2.74 -9.67 -15.35
N SER A 199 2.56 -8.34 -15.32
CA SER A 199 2.75 -7.53 -14.12
C SER A 199 1.44 -7.42 -13.32
N ASN A 200 1.53 -7.12 -12.04
CA ASN A 200 0.36 -6.90 -11.18
C ASN A 200 -0.29 -5.51 -11.42
N SER A 201 0.10 -4.82 -12.50
CA SER A 201 -0.36 -3.47 -12.84
C SER A 201 -0.37 -3.23 -14.36
N ASP A 202 -0.57 -4.29 -15.15
CA ASP A 202 -0.66 -4.21 -16.61
C ASP A 202 -1.82 -3.32 -17.06
N CYS A 203 -2.96 -3.45 -16.37
CA CYS A 203 -4.19 -2.75 -16.68
C CYS A 203 -4.46 -1.64 -15.66
N GLN A 204 -4.91 -0.48 -16.13
CA GLN A 204 -5.22 0.69 -15.33
C GLN A 204 -6.50 1.39 -15.79
N ARG A 205 -7.32 1.80 -14.83
CA ARG A 205 -8.56 2.54 -15.06
C ARG A 205 -8.83 3.49 -13.91
N ASP A 206 -9.29 4.70 -14.23
CA ASP A 206 -9.81 5.63 -13.23
C ASP A 206 -11.31 5.80 -13.37
N ILE A 207 -11.98 5.84 -12.22
CA ILE A 207 -13.42 6.11 -12.06
C ILE A 207 -13.64 7.27 -11.10
N HIS A 208 -14.77 7.97 -11.24
CA HIS A 208 -15.24 8.89 -10.23
C HIS A 208 -16.00 8.15 -9.13
N ALA A 209 -15.82 8.62 -7.91
CA ALA A 209 -16.56 8.16 -6.73
C ALA A 209 -16.86 9.37 -5.83
N GLY A 210 -17.83 9.23 -4.92
CA GLY A 210 -18.14 10.29 -3.96
C GLY A 210 -18.51 11.61 -4.63
N ARG A 211 -18.06 12.72 -4.03
CA ARG A 211 -18.32 14.09 -4.50
C ARG A 211 -17.13 14.71 -5.22
N ASP A 212 -15.92 14.35 -4.82
CA ASP A 212 -14.66 14.96 -5.24
C ASP A 212 -13.52 13.93 -5.21
N LEU A 213 -13.83 12.66 -5.49
CA LEU A 213 -12.89 11.55 -5.42
C LEU A 213 -12.70 10.87 -6.77
N THR A 214 -11.44 10.68 -7.16
CA THR A 214 -11.04 9.81 -8.26
C THR A 214 -10.37 8.57 -7.68
N VAL A 215 -10.74 7.40 -8.21
CA VAL A 215 -10.13 6.11 -7.86
C VAL A 215 -9.43 5.58 -9.09
N LEU A 216 -8.11 5.63 -9.11
CA LEU A 216 -7.28 4.93 -10.09
C LEU A 216 -7.00 3.54 -9.56
N TYR A 217 -7.45 2.51 -10.26
CA TYR A 217 -7.13 1.13 -9.90
C TYR A 217 -6.30 0.44 -10.97
N ARG A 218 -5.42 -0.46 -10.52
CA ARG A 218 -4.50 -1.23 -11.34
C ARG A 218 -4.57 -2.71 -10.97
N PHE A 219 -4.49 -3.56 -11.97
CA PHE A 219 -4.57 -5.01 -11.82
C PHE A 219 -3.82 -5.72 -12.96
N SER A 220 -3.56 -7.02 -12.79
CA SER A 220 -2.89 -7.82 -13.80
C SER A 220 -3.78 -8.07 -15.02
N SER A 221 -3.19 -8.12 -16.22
CA SER A 221 -3.92 -8.47 -17.43
C SER A 221 -4.52 -9.87 -17.38
N GLU A 222 -4.00 -10.77 -16.53
CA GLU A 222 -4.59 -12.10 -16.29
C GLU A 222 -5.99 -12.05 -15.68
N LEU A 223 -6.33 -10.96 -14.97
CA LEU A 223 -7.67 -10.77 -14.40
C LEU A 223 -8.65 -10.08 -15.37
N LEU A 224 -8.26 -9.88 -16.63
CA LEU A 224 -9.15 -9.27 -17.63
C LEU A 224 -10.41 -10.11 -17.88
N SER A 225 -10.43 -11.42 -17.62
CA SER A 225 -11.66 -12.21 -17.70
C SER A 225 -12.74 -11.72 -16.72
N ASP A 226 -12.31 -11.14 -15.60
CA ASP A 226 -13.17 -10.69 -14.50
C ASP A 226 -13.44 -9.19 -14.55
N TRP A 227 -13.11 -8.50 -15.65
CA TRP A 227 -13.13 -7.03 -15.74
C TRP A 227 -14.45 -6.41 -15.26
N GLN A 228 -15.59 -7.02 -15.58
CA GLN A 228 -16.93 -6.56 -15.16
C GLN A 228 -17.11 -6.67 -13.64
N GLN A 229 -16.67 -7.80 -13.08
CA GLN A 229 -16.79 -8.11 -11.65
C GLN A 229 -15.85 -7.20 -10.85
N ILE A 230 -14.65 -6.93 -11.37
CA ILE A 230 -13.68 -6.01 -10.78
C ILE A 230 -14.20 -4.58 -10.77
N ASP A 231 -14.67 -4.05 -11.92
CA ASP A 231 -15.25 -2.70 -12.03
C ASP A 231 -16.37 -2.53 -10.99
N LYS A 232 -17.27 -3.53 -10.90
CA LYS A 232 -18.37 -3.50 -9.96
C LYS A 232 -17.94 -3.59 -8.50
N ALA A 233 -17.00 -4.48 -8.18
CA ALA A 233 -16.51 -4.68 -6.82
C ALA A 233 -15.79 -3.45 -6.30
N ILE A 234 -15.04 -2.74 -7.15
CA ILE A 234 -14.34 -1.50 -6.77
C ILE A 234 -15.33 -0.38 -6.49
N GLU A 235 -16.35 -0.19 -7.35
CA GLU A 235 -17.43 0.77 -7.10
C GLU A 235 -18.07 0.53 -5.72
N VAL A 236 -18.43 -0.71 -5.43
CA VAL A 236 -19.05 -1.11 -4.16
C VAL A 236 -18.09 -0.90 -2.99
N TYR A 237 -16.85 -1.39 -3.11
CA TYR A 237 -15.82 -1.31 -2.08
C TYR A 237 -15.56 0.13 -1.64
N ILE A 238 -15.48 1.07 -2.59
CA ILE A 238 -15.22 2.48 -2.30
C ILE A 238 -16.47 3.14 -1.73
N ARG A 239 -17.64 2.95 -2.35
CA ARG A 239 -18.90 3.53 -1.88
C ARG A 239 -19.18 3.18 -0.41
N ASP A 240 -18.97 1.93 -0.04
CA ASP A 240 -19.24 1.45 1.32
C ASP A 240 -18.25 2.01 2.37
N ARG A 241 -17.14 2.62 1.92
CA ARG A 241 -16.15 3.29 2.77
C ARG A 241 -16.36 4.79 2.85
N ILE A 242 -17.14 5.38 1.96
CA ILE A 242 -17.47 6.81 2.02
C ILE A 242 -18.45 7.02 3.18
N VAL A 243 -18.03 7.82 4.15
CA VAL A 243 -18.84 8.16 5.32
C VAL A 243 -19.61 9.43 5.01
N SER A 244 -20.93 9.34 4.99
CA SER A 244 -21.82 10.49 4.97
C SER A 244 -21.74 11.21 6.33
N GLY A 245 -20.90 12.23 6.43
CA GLY A 245 -20.91 13.18 7.56
C GLY A 245 -21.71 14.43 7.20
N PRO A 246 -22.41 15.08 8.15
CA PRO A 246 -23.05 16.36 7.86
C PRO A 246 -21.98 17.33 7.35
N THR A 247 -22.20 17.92 6.17
CA THR A 247 -21.62 19.22 5.86
C THR A 247 -21.85 20.07 7.10
N SER A 248 -20.81 20.61 7.72
CA SER A 248 -21.01 21.63 8.75
C SER A 248 -21.15 22.97 8.05
N PRO A 249 -22.36 23.52 7.83
CA PRO A 249 -22.52 24.95 7.77
C PRO A 249 -22.86 25.40 9.19
N ASN A 250 -21.89 25.99 9.88
CA ASN A 250 -22.12 27.04 10.86
C ASN A 250 -20.76 27.55 11.30
N LEU A 251 -20.16 28.41 10.47
CA LEU A 251 -19.38 29.50 11.05
C LEU A 251 -20.40 30.40 11.77
N PRO A 252 -20.31 30.61 13.09
CA PRO A 252 -21.08 31.67 13.71
C PRO A 252 -20.64 32.99 13.05
N MET A 253 -21.59 33.70 12.44
CA MET A 253 -21.39 35.08 12.05
C MET A 253 -20.88 35.85 13.27
N ARG A 254 -19.68 36.40 13.14
CA ARG A 254 -19.13 37.38 14.07
C ARG A 254 -20.06 38.60 14.04
N GLY A 255 -20.94 38.71 15.02
CA GLY A 255 -21.75 39.91 15.21
C GLY A 255 -20.82 41.09 15.48
N ASN A 256 -20.73 42.03 14.55
CA ASN A 256 -20.11 43.32 14.81
C ASN A 256 -21.02 44.09 15.77
N SER A 257 -20.62 44.20 17.04
CA SER A 257 -21.13 45.25 17.93
C SER A 257 -20.48 46.57 17.55
N ALA A 258 -21.08 47.28 16.60
CA ALA A 258 -20.79 48.68 16.36
C ALA A 258 -21.45 49.51 17.46
N THR A 259 -20.57 50.17 18.22
CA THR A 259 -20.79 51.23 19.20
C THR A 259 -21.84 52.25 18.75
N LYS A 260 -22.81 52.55 19.61
CA LYS A 260 -23.56 53.81 19.60
C LYS A 260 -23.80 54.24 21.05
N ASP A 261 -22.79 54.88 21.61
CA ASP A 261 -22.99 55.83 22.71
C ASP A 261 -23.27 57.19 22.07
N SER A 262 -24.51 57.65 22.23
CA SER A 262 -24.90 59.04 22.02
C SER A 262 -26.07 59.31 22.95
N LEU A 263 -25.87 60.34 23.79
CA LEU A 263 -26.73 60.94 24.81
C LEU A 263 -26.58 60.36 26.22
#